data_AF-A0A3N5UM99-F1
#
_entry.id   AF-A0A3N5UM99-F1
#
_cell.length_a   1.000
_cell.length_b   1.000
_cell.length_c   1.000
_cell.angle_alpha   90.00
_cell.angle_beta   90.00
_cell.angle_gamma   90.00
#
_symmetry.space_group_name_H-M   'P 1'
#
loop_
_entity.id
_entity.type
_entity.pdbx_description
1 polymer ?
#
loop_
_entity_poly.entity_id
_entity_poly.type
_entity_poly.pdbx_seq_one_letter_code
_entity_poly.pdbx_strand_id
1 'polypeptide(L)'
;MAMVSKLSVRNLWLSMWLILFAVPSVRAASEPAAIAEKYVPRLEKILTENIEPFWHDKSLDRQNGGYIISFDQRGKLKEPVTKMIVTQARQVWLFSRMARAGYEPQKHLEAAQLGYR
;
A
#
# COMPACT_ATOMS: atom_id res chain seq x y z
N MET A 1 20.91 54.17 -44.91
CA MET A 1 21.76 52.95 -44.81
C MET A 1 22.03 52.77 -43.31
N ALA A 2 21.53 51.77 -42.58
CA ALA A 2 21.41 50.35 -42.91
C ALA A 2 20.12 49.73 -42.33
N MET A 3 19.59 48.77 -43.07
CA MET A 3 18.41 47.97 -42.76
C MET A 3 18.83 46.89 -41.75
N VAL A 4 18.51 47.07 -40.47
CA VAL A 4 18.71 46.02 -39.45
C VAL A 4 17.81 44.84 -39.83
N SER A 5 18.43 43.67 -40.02
CA SER A 5 17.81 42.53 -40.69
C SER A 5 16.65 41.95 -39.88
N LYS A 6 15.44 41.99 -40.45
CA LYS A 6 14.25 41.32 -39.91
C LYS A 6 14.43 39.80 -39.72
N LEU A 7 15.48 39.21 -40.32
CA LEU A 7 15.88 37.81 -40.15
C LEU A 7 16.40 37.50 -38.73
N SER A 8 17.04 38.45 -38.05
CA SER A 8 17.69 38.19 -36.75
C SER A 8 16.67 37.92 -35.64
N VAL A 9 15.60 38.72 -35.57
CA VAL A 9 14.55 38.58 -34.53
C VAL A 9 13.71 37.32 -34.72
N ARG A 10 13.45 36.92 -35.97
CA ARG A 10 12.67 35.72 -36.30
C ARG A 10 13.40 34.43 -35.88
N ASN A 11 14.72 34.41 -36.04
CA ASN A 11 15.54 33.28 -35.62
C ASN A 11 15.67 33.19 -34.09
N LEU A 12 15.74 34.33 -33.40
CA LEU A 12 15.72 34.40 -31.92
C LEU A 12 14.42 33.82 -31.32
N TRP A 13 13.27 34.09 -31.94
CA TRP A 13 11.97 33.54 -31.50
C TRP A 13 11.85 32.03 -31.76
N LEU A 14 12.36 31.56 -32.90
CA LEU A 14 12.44 30.12 -33.22
C LEU A 14 13.35 29.37 -32.23
N SER A 15 14.48 29.95 -31.83
CA SER A 15 15.38 29.40 -30.81
C SER A 15 14.72 29.35 -29.43
N MET A 16 13.93 30.37 -29.07
CA MET A 16 13.21 30.43 -27.79
C MET A 16 12.08 29.39 -27.71
N TRP A 17 11.40 29.11 -28.83
CA TRP A 17 10.41 28.02 -28.93
C TRP A 17 11.04 26.63 -28.83
N LEU A 18 12.21 26.42 -29.44
CA LEU A 18 12.95 25.15 -29.34
C LEU A 18 13.41 24.86 -27.91
N ILE A 19 13.81 25.87 -27.15
CA ILE A 19 14.22 25.71 -25.76
C ILE A 19 13.01 25.41 -24.86
N LEU A 20 11.83 26.00 -25.12
CA LEU A 20 10.60 25.71 -24.38
C LEU A 20 10.02 24.31 -24.64
N PHE A 21 10.24 23.72 -25.83
CA PHE A 21 9.81 22.35 -26.16
C PHE A 21 10.84 21.26 -25.84
N ALA A 22 12.11 21.63 -25.64
CA ALA A 22 13.20 20.68 -25.37
C ALA A 22 13.52 20.52 -23.88
N VAL A 23 12.85 21.24 -22.97
CA VAL A 23 12.96 20.95 -21.53
C VAL A 23 12.23 19.63 -21.27
N PRO A 24 12.93 18.53 -20.96
CA PRO A 24 12.26 17.32 -20.55
C PRO A 24 11.54 17.64 -19.26
N SER A 25 10.21 17.50 -19.24
CA SER A 25 9.40 17.58 -18.04
C SER A 25 10.12 16.78 -16.94
N VAL A 26 10.55 17.47 -15.88
CA VAL A 26 11.31 16.89 -14.77
C VAL A 26 10.57 15.62 -14.30
N ARG A 27 11.23 14.48 -14.41
CA ARG A 27 10.73 13.13 -14.05
C ARG A 27 10.62 12.93 -12.53
N ALA A 28 10.06 13.87 -11.79
CA ALA A 28 9.89 13.72 -10.34
C ALA A 28 8.95 12.53 -9.99
N ALA A 29 8.04 12.17 -10.89
CA ALA A 29 7.11 11.05 -10.69
C ALA A 29 7.68 9.66 -11.04
N SER A 30 8.88 9.54 -11.61
CA SER A 30 9.36 8.23 -12.10
C SER A 30 9.86 7.30 -11.00
N GLU A 31 10.43 7.84 -9.91
CA GLU A 31 11.07 7.01 -8.90
C GLU A 31 10.06 6.30 -7.97
N PRO A 32 9.05 6.97 -7.37
CA PRO A 32 8.03 6.29 -6.57
C PRO A 32 7.19 5.31 -7.39
N ALA A 33 6.88 5.65 -8.66
CA ALA A 33 6.14 4.78 -9.55
C ALA A 33 6.93 3.50 -9.89
N ALA A 34 8.23 3.63 -10.18
CA ALA A 34 9.09 2.47 -10.44
C ALA A 34 9.26 1.58 -9.20
N ILE A 35 9.35 2.17 -8.01
CA ILE A 35 9.36 1.42 -6.74
C ILE A 35 8.03 0.69 -6.54
N ALA A 36 6.90 1.36 -6.75
CA ALA A 36 5.58 0.75 -6.59
C ALA A 36 5.38 -0.41 -7.57
N GLU A 37 5.72 -0.23 -8.85
CA GLU A 37 5.66 -1.28 -9.87
C GLU A 37 6.46 -2.52 -9.47
N LYS A 38 7.64 -2.32 -8.87
CA LYS A 38 8.52 -3.41 -8.42
C LYS A 38 8.02 -4.12 -7.16
N TYR A 39 7.47 -3.40 -6.19
CA TYR A 39 7.23 -3.94 -4.85
C TYR A 39 5.77 -4.20 -4.52
N VAL A 40 4.80 -3.49 -5.11
CA VAL A 40 3.36 -3.71 -4.83
C VAL A 40 2.97 -5.16 -5.05
N PRO A 41 3.27 -5.82 -6.19
CA PRO A 41 2.89 -7.22 -6.39
C PRO A 41 3.54 -8.18 -5.38
N ARG A 42 4.77 -7.86 -4.93
CA ARG A 42 5.49 -8.70 -3.95
C ARG A 42 4.90 -8.54 -2.55
N LEU A 43 4.54 -7.33 -2.17
CA LEU A 43 3.90 -7.03 -0.89
C LEU A 43 2.48 -7.60 -0.85
N GLU A 44 1.74 -7.48 -1.94
CA GLU A 44 0.42 -8.10 -2.08
C GLU A 44 0.50 -9.61 -1.95
N LYS A 45 1.45 -10.26 -2.63
CA LYS A 45 1.70 -11.70 -2.47
C LYS A 45 1.99 -12.09 -1.00
N ILE A 46 2.85 -11.33 -0.31
CA ILE A 46 3.14 -11.58 1.11
C ILE A 46 1.88 -11.38 1.96
N LEU A 47 1.07 -10.38 1.66
CA LEU A 47 -0.17 -10.11 2.36
C LEU A 47 -1.16 -11.29 2.20
N THR A 48 -1.40 -11.74 0.97
CA THR A 48 -2.46 -12.70 0.64
C THR A 48 -2.05 -14.17 0.81
N GLU A 49 -0.76 -14.50 0.71
CA GLU A 49 -0.28 -15.88 0.80
C GLU A 49 0.43 -16.21 2.11
N ASN A 50 0.68 -15.22 2.97
CA ASN A 50 1.39 -15.42 4.24
C ASN A 50 0.70 -14.74 5.42
N ILE A 51 0.64 -13.40 5.42
CA ILE A 51 0.16 -12.64 6.59
C ILE A 51 -1.33 -12.92 6.84
N GLU A 52 -2.19 -12.74 5.84
CA GLU A 52 -3.63 -12.91 6.00
C GLU A 52 -4.01 -14.34 6.38
N PRO A 53 -3.56 -15.40 5.68
CA PRO A 53 -3.93 -16.77 6.03
C PRO A 53 -3.49 -17.14 7.45
N PHE A 54 -2.29 -16.72 7.87
CA PHE A 54 -1.82 -16.98 9.23
C PHE A 54 -2.76 -16.39 10.28
N TRP A 55 -3.08 -15.10 10.17
CA TRP A 55 -3.91 -14.44 11.17
C TRP A 55 -5.37 -14.88 11.07
N HIS A 56 -5.92 -15.03 9.87
CA HIS A 56 -7.29 -15.49 9.70
C HIS A 56 -7.49 -16.91 10.26
N ASP A 57 -6.60 -17.84 9.94
CA ASP A 57 -6.82 -19.24 10.30
C ASP A 57 -6.45 -19.55 11.74
N LYS A 58 -5.47 -18.85 12.31
CA LYS A 58 -4.97 -19.15 13.66
C LYS A 58 -5.46 -18.22 14.74
N SER A 59 -5.77 -16.96 14.42
CA SER A 59 -6.04 -15.97 15.47
C SER A 59 -7.49 -15.91 15.91
N LEU A 60 -8.47 -16.33 15.10
CA LEU A 60 -9.88 -16.15 15.45
C LEU A 60 -10.29 -17.05 16.64
N ASP A 61 -10.51 -16.44 17.81
CA ASP A 61 -10.99 -17.16 18.99
C ASP A 61 -12.51 -17.17 18.99
N ARG A 62 -13.08 -18.18 18.31
CA ARG A 62 -14.54 -18.34 18.22
C ARG A 62 -15.17 -18.87 19.51
N GLN A 63 -14.37 -19.36 20.46
CA GLN A 63 -14.86 -19.87 21.74
C GLN A 63 -15.05 -18.73 22.74
N ASN A 64 -14.09 -17.81 22.84
CA ASN A 64 -14.11 -16.73 23.83
C ASN A 64 -14.21 -15.31 23.21
N GLY A 65 -14.40 -15.20 21.90
CA GLY A 65 -14.44 -13.93 21.16
C GLY A 65 -13.06 -13.29 20.93
N GLY A 66 -12.95 -12.36 20.00
CA GLY A 66 -11.68 -11.68 19.69
C GLY A 66 -10.60 -12.61 19.10
N TYR A 67 -9.33 -12.35 19.46
CA TYR A 67 -8.18 -12.92 18.77
C TYR A 67 -7.08 -13.46 19.68
N ILE A 68 -6.55 -14.63 19.34
CA ILE A 68 -5.32 -15.20 19.87
C ILE A 68 -4.14 -14.60 19.12
N ILE A 69 -3.20 -14.03 19.86
CA ILE A 69 -1.98 -13.41 19.28
C ILE A 69 -0.68 -14.00 19.86
N SER A 70 -0.79 -14.94 20.81
CA SER A 70 0.35 -15.54 21.50
C SER A 70 0.87 -16.72 20.68
N PHE A 71 1.70 -16.44 19.67
CA PHE A 71 2.36 -17.47 18.87
C PHE A 71 3.88 -17.40 19.03
N ASP A 72 4.53 -18.56 19.01
CA ASP A 72 5.99 -18.65 18.98
C ASP A 72 6.56 -18.40 17.56
N GLN A 73 7.88 -18.44 17.44
CA GLN A 73 8.59 -18.23 16.16
C GLN A 73 8.26 -19.28 15.09
N ARG A 74 7.68 -20.42 15.47
CA ARG A 74 7.23 -21.49 14.57
C ARG A 74 5.72 -21.40 14.29
N GLY A 75 5.05 -20.36 14.78
CA GLY A 75 3.62 -20.17 14.63
C GLY A 75 2.77 -21.15 15.44
N LYS A 76 3.33 -21.70 16.54
CA LYS A 76 2.59 -22.53 17.49
C LYS A 76 2.03 -21.68 18.62
N LEU A 77 0.84 -22.04 19.10
CA LEU A 77 0.20 -21.39 20.23
C LEU A 77 1.10 -21.46 21.47
N LYS A 78 1.32 -20.31 22.11
CA LYS A 78 2.08 -20.19 23.33
C LYS A 78 1.14 -19.86 24.48
N GLU A 79 1.00 -20.79 25.41
CA GLU A 79 0.24 -20.61 26.64
C GLU A 79 1.09 -19.94 27.75
N PRO A 80 0.48 -19.19 28.69
CA PRO A 80 -0.95 -18.85 28.73
C PRO A 80 -1.32 -17.75 27.71
N VAL A 81 -2.50 -17.86 27.10
CA VAL A 81 -3.04 -16.80 26.23
C VAL A 81 -3.54 -15.61 27.05
N THR A 82 -2.95 -14.43 26.81
CA THR A 82 -3.45 -13.14 27.33
C THR A 82 -3.87 -12.23 26.17
N LYS A 83 -5.10 -11.69 26.24
CA LYS A 83 -5.62 -10.75 25.23
C LYS A 83 -5.39 -9.31 25.67
N MET A 84 -4.57 -8.59 24.92
CA MET A 84 -4.26 -7.17 25.19
C MET A 84 -5.10 -6.27 24.28
N ILE A 85 -5.70 -5.22 24.84
CA ILE A 85 -6.64 -4.36 24.09
C ILE A 85 -6.05 -3.76 22.81
N VAL A 86 -4.76 -3.37 22.83
CA VAL A 86 -4.08 -2.80 21.66
C VAL A 86 -3.97 -3.80 20.52
N THR A 87 -3.70 -5.08 20.82
CA THR A 87 -3.55 -6.10 19.78
C THR A 87 -4.89 -6.55 19.24
N GLN A 88 -5.92 -6.60 20.07
CA GLN A 88 -7.30 -6.79 19.61
C GLN A 88 -7.74 -5.69 18.64
N ALA A 89 -7.53 -4.42 19.02
CA ALA A 89 -7.89 -3.27 18.17
C ALA A 89 -7.15 -3.28 16.81
N ARG A 90 -5.85 -3.64 16.81
CA ARG A 90 -5.07 -3.78 15.57
C ARG A 90 -5.61 -4.89 14.66
N GLN A 91 -6.11 -5.98 15.24
CA GLN A 91 -6.65 -7.09 14.46
C GLN A 91 -8.03 -6.74 13.86
N VAL A 92 -8.90 -6.05 14.61
CA VAL A 92 -10.13 -5.47 14.07
C VAL A 92 -9.81 -4.53 12.91
N TRP A 93 -8.80 -3.65 13.07
CA TRP A 93 -8.36 -2.76 12.00
C TRP A 93 -7.86 -3.52 10.77
N LEU A 94 -7.02 -4.55 10.95
CA LEU A 94 -6.48 -5.35 9.84
C LEU A 94 -7.61 -5.94 9.00
N PHE A 95 -8.52 -6.69 9.63
CA PHE A 95 -9.63 -7.32 8.94
C PHE A 95 -10.60 -6.29 8.33
N SER A 96 -10.88 -5.19 9.02
CA SER A 96 -11.68 -4.09 8.46
C SER A 96 -11.03 -3.43 7.24
N ARG A 97 -9.70 -3.29 7.23
CA ARG A 97 -8.97 -2.69 6.11
C ARG A 97 -8.90 -3.63 4.91
N MET A 98 -8.72 -4.92 5.13
CA MET A 98 -8.77 -5.95 4.07
C MET A 98 -10.14 -5.93 3.37
N ALA A 99 -11.22 -5.97 4.14
CA ALA A 99 -12.57 -5.90 3.59
C ALA A 99 -12.82 -4.63 2.77
N ARG A 100 -12.43 -3.46 3.30
CA ARG A 100 -12.52 -2.17 2.59
C ARG A 100 -11.66 -2.10 1.33
N ALA A 101 -10.59 -2.87 1.25
CA ALA A 101 -9.69 -2.90 0.09
C ALA A 101 -10.14 -3.91 -0.98
N GLY A 102 -11.19 -4.71 -0.73
CA GLY A 102 -11.72 -5.66 -1.68
C GLY A 102 -11.16 -7.09 -1.55
N TYR A 103 -10.28 -7.35 -0.58
CA TYR A 103 -9.77 -8.69 -0.31
C TYR A 103 -10.83 -9.49 0.45
N GLU A 104 -11.48 -10.43 -0.23
CA GLU A 104 -12.53 -11.32 0.29
C GLU A 104 -13.44 -10.63 1.34
N PRO A 105 -14.23 -9.61 0.94
CA PRO A 105 -14.81 -8.68 1.91
C PRO A 105 -15.69 -9.32 2.98
N GLN A 106 -16.48 -10.33 2.62
CA GLN A 106 -17.36 -11.03 3.56
C GLN A 106 -16.56 -11.78 4.64
N LYS A 107 -15.54 -12.54 4.23
CA LYS A 107 -14.63 -13.27 5.13
C LYS A 107 -13.99 -12.33 6.14
N HIS A 108 -13.44 -11.22 5.66
CA HIS A 108 -12.73 -10.27 6.52
C HIS A 108 -13.69 -9.41 7.37
N LEU A 109 -14.90 -9.11 6.91
CA LEU A 109 -15.91 -8.47 7.76
C LEU A 109 -16.35 -9.37 8.91
N GLU A 110 -16.55 -10.66 8.66
CA GLU A 110 -16.86 -11.63 9.72
C GLU A 110 -15.74 -11.68 10.76
N ALA A 111 -14.49 -11.80 10.29
CA ALA A 111 -13.31 -11.79 11.15
C ALA A 111 -13.19 -10.50 11.98
N ALA A 112 -13.47 -9.33 11.39
CA ALA A 112 -13.48 -8.06 12.12
C ALA A 112 -14.60 -7.97 13.18
N GLN A 113 -15.79 -8.50 12.88
CA GLN A 113 -16.92 -8.48 13.80
C GLN A 113 -16.66 -9.31 15.07
N LEU A 114 -15.89 -10.40 14.97
CA LEU A 114 -15.55 -11.26 16.10
C LEU A 114 -14.81 -10.52 17.23
N GLY A 115 -14.03 -9.48 16.92
CA GLY A 115 -13.31 -8.68 17.91
C GLY A 115 -13.92 -7.32 18.22
N TYR A 116 -15.00 -6.95 17.53
CA TYR A 116 -15.71 -5.69 17.76
C TYR A 116 -16.91 -5.85 18.71
N ARG A 117 -17.62 -6.97 18.60
CA ARG A 117 -18.79 -7.31 19.42
C ARG A 117 -18.38 -7.96 20.73
#